data_AF-A0A090ST54-F1
#
_entry.id   AF-A0A090ST54-F1
#
_cell.length_a   1.000
_cell.length_b   1.000
_cell.length_c   1.000
_cell.angle_alpha   90.00
_cell.angle_beta   90.00
_cell.angle_gamma   90.00
#
_symmetry.space_group_name_H-M   'P 1'
#
loop_
_entity.id
_entity.type
_entity.pdbx_description
1 polymer ?
#
loop_
_entity_poly.entity_id
_entity_poly.type
_entity_poly.pdbx_seq_one_letter_code
_entity_poly.pdbx_strand_id
1 'polypeptide(L)'
;MTGRNRELRIAAVDAMTTNETLWFRDGYPFTVLADKLLPEMAANKRPIKIWSAASSSGQEPYSMAMTVLETQTKKPGMLPNVSITATDISSTMLDMCRVGEYDNLALGRGLSPERRRVFFEDSGNGKMKVKDNVKRLVNFRPQNLMDSYALLGKFDIIFCRNVLIYFSPDMKAKVLNQMARSLNPGGYLLLGASESLTGLTDQFEMVRCNPGIIYKLKS
;
A
#
# COMPACT_ATOMS: atom_id res chain seq x y z
N MET A 1 26.40 -11.45 19.61
CA MET A 1 25.08 -10.96 20.07
C MET A 1 24.01 -11.76 19.36
N THR A 2 23.29 -12.57 20.13
CA THR A 2 22.73 -13.88 19.74
C THR A 2 21.32 -13.79 19.14
N GLY A 3 21.00 -14.66 18.18
CA GLY A 3 19.74 -14.68 17.41
C GLY A 3 18.44 -14.66 18.24
N ARG A 4 18.49 -15.11 19.49
CA ARG A 4 17.39 -15.06 20.46
C ARG A 4 16.88 -13.63 20.74
N ASN A 5 17.76 -12.63 20.72
CA ASN A 5 17.36 -11.22 20.86
C ASN A 5 16.67 -10.66 19.61
N ARG A 6 16.94 -11.24 18.43
CA ARG A 6 16.28 -10.84 17.17
C ARG A 6 14.88 -11.43 17.10
N GLU A 7 14.72 -12.70 17.47
CA GLU A 7 13.41 -13.37 17.54
C GLU A 7 12.47 -12.71 18.55
N LEU A 8 12.96 -12.39 19.75
CA LEU A 8 12.16 -11.67 20.75
C LEU A 8 11.75 -10.26 20.28
N ARG A 9 12.61 -9.56 19.52
CA ARG A 9 12.26 -8.27 18.92
C ARG A 9 11.20 -8.41 17.83
N ILE A 10 11.29 -9.43 16.98
CA ILE A 10 10.29 -9.71 15.94
C ILE A 10 8.94 -10.03 16.59
N ALA A 11 8.92 -10.93 17.58
CA ALA A 11 7.70 -11.31 18.29
C ALA A 11 7.05 -10.13 19.03
N ALA A 12 7.86 -9.23 19.64
CA ALA A 12 7.35 -8.02 20.27
C ALA A 12 6.75 -7.05 19.24
N VAL A 13 7.39 -6.86 18.09
CA VAL A 13 6.86 -6.02 17.00
C VAL A 13 5.56 -6.61 16.43
N ASP A 14 5.50 -7.92 16.22
CA ASP A 14 4.30 -8.62 15.75
C ASP A 14 3.14 -8.51 16.75
N ALA A 15 3.41 -8.59 18.06
CA ALA A 15 2.39 -8.47 19.11
C ALA A 15 1.89 -7.03 19.33
N MET A 16 2.70 -6.01 19.04
CA MET A 16 2.34 -4.60 19.17
C MET A 16 1.57 -4.06 17.95
N THR A 17 1.53 -4.79 16.84
CA THR A 17 0.80 -4.38 15.63
C THR A 17 -0.59 -5.02 15.62
N THR A 18 -1.63 -4.21 15.86
CA THR A 18 -3.02 -4.62 15.59
C THR A 18 -3.24 -4.70 14.08
N ASN A 19 -2.91 -5.86 13.51
CA ASN A 19 -2.92 -6.14 12.06
C ASN A 19 -4.34 -6.35 11.49
N GLU A 20 -5.33 -5.61 11.97
CA GLU A 20 -6.63 -5.58 11.30
C GLU A 20 -6.54 -4.72 10.04
N THR A 21 -6.34 -5.40 8.91
CA THR A 21 -6.44 -4.80 7.59
C THR A 21 -7.74 -5.26 6.94
N LEU A 22 -8.26 -4.43 6.04
CA LEU A 22 -9.50 -4.70 5.31
C LEU A 22 -9.23 -4.57 3.82
N TRP A 23 -9.82 -5.47 3.03
CA TRP A 23 -9.89 -5.31 1.59
C TRP A 23 -10.57 -4.00 1.26
N PHE A 24 -9.95 -3.20 0.38
CA PHE A 24 -10.49 -1.93 -0.06
C PHE A 24 -10.89 -0.97 1.09
N ARG A 25 -10.11 -0.93 2.18
CA ARG A 25 -10.39 -0.09 3.36
C ARG A 25 -10.71 1.36 2.96
N ASP A 26 -11.80 1.88 3.50
CA ASP A 26 -12.41 3.19 3.22
C ASP A 26 -12.97 3.38 1.78
N GLY A 27 -12.71 2.46 0.84
CA GLY A 27 -13.20 2.46 -0.54
C GLY A 27 -12.62 3.56 -1.43
N TYR A 28 -12.81 4.82 -1.04
CA TYR A 28 -12.46 6.01 -1.82
C TYR A 28 -11.00 6.09 -2.28
N PRO A 29 -9.96 5.62 -1.53
CA PRO A 29 -8.58 5.73 -2.01
C PRO A 29 -8.35 4.93 -3.30
N PHE A 30 -9.05 3.80 -3.44
CA PHE A 30 -8.96 2.94 -4.62
C PHE A 30 -9.78 3.49 -5.80
N THR A 31 -10.90 4.16 -5.52
CA THR A 31 -11.64 4.93 -6.54
C THR A 31 -10.79 6.08 -7.06
N VAL A 32 -10.17 6.86 -6.17
CA VAL A 32 -9.24 7.95 -6.53
C VAL A 32 -8.04 7.41 -7.31
N LEU A 33 -7.50 6.26 -6.91
CA LEU A 33 -6.43 5.58 -7.64
C LEU A 33 -6.86 5.28 -9.09
N ALA A 34 -8.03 4.65 -9.27
CA ALA A 34 -8.53 4.24 -10.59
C ALA A 34 -8.90 5.41 -11.51
N ASP A 35 -9.62 6.39 -10.97
CA ASP A 35 -10.32 7.39 -11.76
C ASP A 35 -9.51 8.67 -11.96
N LYS A 36 -8.54 8.94 -11.07
CA LYS A 36 -7.70 10.14 -11.13
C LYS A 36 -6.21 9.83 -11.27
N LEU A 37 -5.65 9.09 -10.31
CA LEU A 37 -4.19 8.99 -10.20
C LEU A 37 -3.57 8.15 -11.32
N LEU A 38 -4.12 6.98 -11.60
CA LEU A 38 -3.63 6.10 -12.66
C LEU A 38 -3.71 6.80 -14.05
N PRO A 39 -4.83 7.45 -14.44
CA PRO A 39 -4.88 8.25 -15.67
C PRO A 39 -3.86 9.41 -15.71
N GLU A 40 -3.72 10.17 -14.63
CA GLU A 40 -2.77 11.30 -14.56
C GLU A 40 -1.32 10.81 -14.71
N MET A 41 -0.94 9.73 -14.03
CA MET A 41 0.40 9.17 -14.13
C MET A 41 0.66 8.54 -15.50
N ALA A 42 -0.33 7.90 -16.10
CA ALA A 42 -0.23 7.28 -17.42
C ALA A 42 0.02 8.31 -18.55
N ALA A 43 -0.43 9.56 -18.39
CA ALA A 43 -0.19 10.63 -19.36
C ALA A 43 1.31 10.89 -19.62
N ASN A 44 2.18 10.55 -18.65
CA ASN A 44 3.63 10.67 -18.78
C ASN A 44 4.28 9.55 -19.62
N LYS A 45 3.49 8.55 -20.10
CA LYS A 45 3.93 7.43 -20.93
C LYS A 45 5.14 6.65 -20.39
N ARG A 46 5.31 6.62 -19.07
CA ARG A 46 6.38 5.88 -18.38
C ARG A 46 5.80 4.89 -17.38
N PRO A 47 6.55 3.84 -16.97
CA PRO A 47 6.09 2.90 -15.96
C PRO A 47 5.67 3.60 -14.66
N ILE A 48 4.56 3.16 -14.08
CA ILE A 48 4.00 3.72 -12.84
C ILE A 48 4.50 2.88 -11.66
N LYS A 49 5.05 3.54 -10.65
CA LYS A 49 5.57 2.91 -9.43
C LYS A 49 4.73 3.33 -8.23
N ILE A 50 4.10 2.37 -7.58
CA ILE A 50 3.26 2.58 -6.39
C ILE A 50 3.96 1.95 -5.18
N TRP A 51 3.90 2.60 -4.02
CA TRP A 51 4.37 2.05 -2.75
C TRP A 51 3.21 1.94 -1.76
N SER A 52 2.95 0.74 -1.23
CA SER A 52 2.15 0.52 -0.01
C SER A 52 3.09 0.37 1.18
N ALA A 53 3.12 1.39 2.03
CA ALA A 53 3.97 1.48 3.21
C ALA A 53 3.21 0.95 4.44
N ALA A 54 3.79 -0.06 5.11
CA ALA A 54 3.19 -0.86 6.17
C ALA A 54 2.01 -1.73 5.67
N SER A 55 2.34 -2.67 4.78
CA SER A 55 1.36 -3.53 4.10
C SER A 55 0.66 -4.52 5.02
N SER A 56 1.19 -4.78 6.22
CA SER A 56 0.66 -5.75 7.19
C SER A 56 0.36 -7.09 6.50
N SER A 57 -0.88 -7.60 6.55
CA SER A 57 -1.29 -8.87 5.95
C SER A 57 -1.52 -8.84 4.42
N GLY A 58 -1.25 -7.72 3.74
CA GLY A 58 -1.16 -7.64 2.27
C GLY A 58 -2.44 -7.26 1.53
N GLN A 59 -3.55 -7.03 2.24
CA GLN A 59 -4.84 -6.67 1.65
C GLN A 59 -4.77 -5.34 0.89
N GLU A 60 -4.07 -4.33 1.43
CA GLU A 60 -3.93 -3.04 0.75
C GLU A 60 -3.19 -3.13 -0.60
N PRO A 61 -1.96 -3.68 -0.69
CA PRO A 61 -1.27 -3.77 -1.97
C PRO A 61 -1.98 -4.70 -2.97
N TYR A 62 -2.67 -5.75 -2.50
CA TYR A 62 -3.49 -6.57 -3.38
C TYR A 62 -4.76 -5.86 -3.85
N SER A 63 -5.42 -5.05 -3.01
CA SER A 63 -6.50 -4.18 -3.45
C SER A 63 -6.03 -3.18 -4.52
N MET A 64 -4.84 -2.61 -4.38
CA MET A 64 -4.24 -1.76 -5.43
C MET A 64 -4.03 -2.54 -6.73
N ALA A 65 -3.46 -3.75 -6.65
CA ALA A 65 -3.20 -4.58 -7.82
C ALA A 65 -4.50 -4.96 -8.54
N MET A 66 -5.55 -5.33 -7.79
CA MET A 66 -6.88 -5.57 -8.35
C MET A 66 -7.45 -4.31 -9.02
N THR A 67 -7.32 -3.14 -8.38
CA THR A 67 -7.75 -1.86 -8.99
C THR A 67 -7.01 -1.59 -10.30
N VAL A 68 -5.69 -1.80 -10.36
CA VAL A 68 -4.91 -1.64 -11.59
C VAL A 68 -5.42 -2.56 -12.69
N LEU A 69 -5.64 -3.84 -12.39
CA LEU A 69 -6.15 -4.82 -13.35
C LEU A 69 -7.56 -4.47 -13.84
N GLU A 70 -8.44 -4.05 -12.94
CA GLU A 70 -9.79 -3.57 -13.29
C GLU A 70 -9.72 -2.37 -14.23
N THR A 71 -8.82 -1.41 -13.96
CA THR A 71 -8.61 -0.24 -14.83
C THR A 71 -8.05 -0.65 -16.19
N GLN A 72 -7.11 -1.60 -16.26
CA GLN A 72 -6.59 -2.14 -17.51
C GLN A 72 -7.68 -2.81 -18.35
N THR A 73 -8.56 -3.60 -17.72
CA THR A 73 -9.70 -4.22 -18.42
C THR A 73 -10.69 -3.18 -18.94
N LYS A 74 -11.01 -2.15 -18.15
CA LYS A 74 -11.94 -1.07 -18.56
C LYS A 74 -11.37 -0.16 -19.65
N LYS A 75 -10.06 0.07 -19.64
CA LYS A 75 -9.37 0.99 -20.56
C LYS A 75 -8.09 0.31 -21.11
N PRO A 76 -8.24 -0.66 -22.04
CA PRO A 76 -7.09 -1.37 -22.62
C PRO A 76 -6.07 -0.42 -23.23
N GLY A 77 -4.79 -0.66 -22.95
CA GLY A 77 -3.67 0.16 -23.47
C GLY A 77 -3.47 1.51 -22.77
N MET A 78 -4.35 1.92 -21.86
CA MET A 78 -4.18 3.19 -21.13
C MET A 78 -3.01 3.14 -20.15
N LEU A 79 -2.91 2.04 -19.38
CA LEU A 79 -1.90 1.94 -18.34
C LEU A 79 -0.61 1.35 -18.90
N PRO A 80 0.54 2.06 -18.79
CA PRO A 80 1.83 1.45 -19.03
C PRO A 80 2.12 0.40 -17.95
N ASN A 81 3.31 -0.20 -17.96
CA ASN A 81 3.73 -1.15 -16.93
C ASN A 81 3.57 -0.53 -15.52
N VAL A 82 2.77 -1.16 -14.65
CA VAL A 82 2.54 -0.73 -13.26
C VAL A 82 3.19 -1.73 -12.32
N SER A 83 3.93 -1.22 -11.33
CA SER A 83 4.55 -2.03 -10.29
C SER A 83 4.21 -1.49 -8.92
N ILE A 84 3.89 -2.38 -7.99
CA ILE A 84 3.57 -2.07 -6.60
C ILE A 84 4.67 -2.64 -5.72
N THR A 85 5.37 -1.78 -4.98
CA THR A 85 6.24 -2.21 -3.89
C THR A 85 5.43 -2.17 -2.60
N ALA A 86 5.41 -3.26 -1.86
CA ALA A 86 4.73 -3.36 -0.58
C ALA A 86 5.78 -3.61 0.50
N THR A 87 5.72 -2.88 1.61
CA THR A 87 6.72 -3.01 2.66
C THR A 87 6.13 -3.13 4.03
N ASP A 88 6.77 -3.95 4.87
CA ASP A 88 6.45 -4.08 6.28
C ASP A 88 7.73 -4.31 7.11
N ILE A 89 7.67 -4.07 8.41
CA ILE A 89 8.77 -4.37 9.33
C ILE A 89 8.78 -5.85 9.71
N SER A 90 7.62 -6.52 9.69
CA SER A 90 7.48 -7.92 10.03
C SER A 90 7.78 -8.81 8.82
N SER A 91 8.88 -9.57 8.89
CA SER A 91 9.19 -10.58 7.88
C SER A 91 8.13 -11.69 7.82
N THR A 92 7.56 -12.05 8.98
CA THR A 92 6.49 -13.05 9.09
C THR A 92 5.27 -12.63 8.29
N MET A 93 4.84 -11.38 8.44
CA MET A 93 3.73 -10.82 7.65
C MET A 93 4.04 -10.82 6.16
N LEU A 94 5.26 -10.44 5.77
CA LEU A 94 5.66 -10.43 4.36
C LEU A 94 5.67 -11.83 3.74
N ASP A 95 6.07 -12.86 4.49
CA ASP A 95 6.04 -14.24 4.00
C ASP A 95 4.59 -14.72 3.81
N MET A 96 3.68 -14.41 4.74
CA MET A 96 2.25 -14.67 4.56
C MET A 96 1.68 -13.94 3.34
N CYS A 97 2.08 -12.67 3.14
CA CYS A 97 1.69 -11.91 1.95
C CYS A 97 2.17 -12.59 0.67
N ARG A 98 3.41 -13.07 0.61
CA ARG A 98 3.95 -13.77 -0.58
C ARG A 98 3.21 -15.07 -0.88
N VAL A 99 2.72 -15.78 0.13
CA VAL A 99 1.81 -16.92 -0.05
C VAL A 99 0.48 -16.43 -0.62
N GLY A 100 -0.11 -15.41 0.00
CA GLY A 100 -1.33 -14.75 -0.45
C GLY A 100 -2.59 -15.59 -0.21
N GLU A 101 -2.61 -16.38 0.86
CA GLU A 101 -3.75 -17.19 1.28
C GLU A 101 -4.54 -16.51 2.40
N TYR A 102 -5.86 -16.49 2.28
CA TYR A 102 -6.77 -15.83 3.21
C TYR A 102 -7.96 -16.73 3.52
N ASP A 103 -8.37 -16.75 4.78
CA ASP A 103 -9.57 -17.47 5.20
C ASP A 103 -10.87 -16.74 4.81
N ASN A 104 -12.01 -17.41 5.01
CA ASN A 104 -13.31 -16.84 4.70
C ASN A 104 -13.65 -15.60 5.54
N LEU A 105 -13.10 -15.47 6.75
CA LEU A 105 -13.35 -14.33 7.62
C LEU A 105 -12.67 -13.07 7.06
N ALA A 106 -11.40 -13.20 6.67
CA ALA A 106 -10.62 -12.14 6.04
C ALA A 106 -11.23 -11.70 4.70
N LEU A 107 -11.77 -12.64 3.93
CA LEU A 107 -12.42 -12.34 2.64
C LEU A 107 -13.86 -11.83 2.79
N GLY A 108 -14.49 -12.02 3.94
CA GLY A 108 -15.87 -11.65 4.19
C GLY A 108 -16.10 -10.15 4.40
N ARG A 109 -15.05 -9.34 4.51
CA ARG A 109 -15.14 -7.90 4.77
C ARG A 109 -14.42 -7.09 3.69
N GLY A 110 -15.14 -6.17 3.04
CA GLY A 110 -14.60 -5.19 2.08
C GLY A 110 -14.33 -5.72 0.66
N LEU A 111 -14.35 -7.04 0.45
CA LEU A 111 -14.19 -7.65 -0.87
C LEU A 111 -15.57 -7.99 -1.48
N SER A 112 -15.82 -7.56 -2.71
CA SER A 112 -17.07 -7.92 -3.41
C SER A 112 -17.05 -9.37 -3.88
N PRO A 113 -18.21 -10.04 -4.01
CA PRO A 113 -18.29 -11.40 -4.55
C PRO A 113 -17.65 -11.53 -5.94
N GLU A 114 -17.82 -10.50 -6.78
CA GLU A 114 -17.24 -10.47 -8.12
C GLU A 114 -15.71 -10.41 -8.09
N ARG A 115 -15.13 -9.51 -7.27
CA ARG A 115 -13.67 -9.45 -7.09
C ARG A 115 -13.12 -10.75 -6.54
N ARG A 116 -13.81 -11.37 -5.58
CA ARG A 116 -13.45 -12.68 -5.03
C ARG A 116 -13.39 -13.74 -6.14
N ARG A 117 -14.43 -13.83 -6.98
CA ARG A 117 -14.51 -14.79 -8.10
C ARG A 117 -13.41 -14.55 -9.16
N VAL A 118 -13.14 -13.29 -9.47
CA VAL A 118 -12.17 -12.92 -10.52
C VAL A 118 -10.73 -13.08 -10.06
N PHE A 119 -10.40 -12.63 -8.84
CA PHE A 119 -9.03 -12.46 -8.37
C PHE A 119 -8.52 -13.51 -7.39
N PHE A 120 -9.37 -14.45 -6.96
CA PHE A 120 -8.99 -15.53 -6.06
C PHE A 120 -9.34 -16.90 -6.64
N GLU A 121 -8.63 -17.90 -6.15
CA GLU A 121 -8.83 -19.31 -6.45
C GLU A 121 -8.83 -20.12 -5.16
N ASP A 122 -9.42 -21.32 -5.19
CA ASP A 122 -9.42 -22.22 -4.04
C ASP A 122 -8.00 -22.74 -3.79
N SER A 123 -7.56 -22.69 -2.54
CA SER A 123 -6.25 -23.19 -2.12
C SER A 123 -6.26 -24.69 -1.75
N GLY A 124 -7.42 -25.34 -1.74
CA GLY A 124 -7.58 -26.77 -1.42
C GLY A 124 -7.51 -27.09 0.08
N ASN A 125 -7.42 -26.09 0.95
CA ASN A 125 -7.29 -26.21 2.41
C ASN A 125 -8.37 -25.41 3.16
N GLY A 126 -9.50 -25.09 2.50
CA GLY A 126 -10.57 -24.26 3.05
C GLY A 126 -10.27 -22.76 3.06
N LYS A 127 -9.15 -22.34 2.47
CA LYS A 127 -8.79 -20.93 2.23
C LYS A 127 -8.85 -20.62 0.75
N MET A 128 -8.81 -19.33 0.43
CA MET A 128 -8.64 -18.88 -0.95
C MET A 128 -7.28 -18.20 -1.11
N LYS A 129 -6.70 -18.36 -2.28
CA LYS A 129 -5.43 -17.80 -2.66
C LYS A 129 -5.62 -16.68 -3.68
N VAL A 130 -4.88 -15.59 -3.55
CA VAL A 130 -4.81 -14.53 -4.56
C VAL A 130 -4.18 -15.10 -5.82
N LYS A 131 -4.82 -14.93 -6.98
CA LYS A 131 -4.32 -15.44 -8.26
C LYS A 131 -2.97 -14.81 -8.65
N ASP A 132 -2.15 -15.58 -9.35
CA ASP A 132 -0.79 -15.16 -9.71
C ASP A 132 -0.74 -13.90 -10.58
N ASN A 133 -1.76 -13.64 -11.40
CA ASN A 133 -1.82 -12.41 -12.19
C ASN A 133 -1.88 -11.16 -11.31
N VAL A 134 -2.54 -11.21 -10.16
CA VAL A 134 -2.55 -10.12 -9.17
C VAL A 134 -1.21 -10.09 -8.42
N LYS A 135 -0.70 -11.26 -8.01
CA LYS A 135 0.54 -11.35 -7.23
C LYS A 135 1.75 -10.80 -7.97
N ARG A 136 1.84 -11.00 -9.28
CA ARG A 136 2.95 -10.51 -10.12
C ARG A 136 3.08 -8.97 -10.14
N LEU A 137 2.03 -8.22 -9.81
CA LEU A 137 2.11 -6.76 -9.72
C LEU A 137 2.75 -6.28 -8.42
N VAL A 138 2.83 -7.14 -7.39
CA VAL A 138 3.22 -6.75 -6.03
C VAL A 138 4.55 -7.38 -5.64
N ASN A 139 5.52 -6.54 -5.28
CA ASN A 139 6.80 -6.97 -4.76
C ASN A 139 6.95 -6.59 -3.27
N PHE A 140 6.96 -7.60 -2.41
CA PHE A 140 7.07 -7.45 -0.95
C PHE A 140 8.53 -7.34 -0.49
N ARG A 141 8.86 -6.29 0.28
CA ARG A 141 10.20 -6.04 0.84
C ARG A 141 10.16 -5.66 2.33
N PRO A 142 11.12 -6.10 3.15
CA PRO A 142 11.24 -5.59 4.51
C PRO A 142 11.67 -4.12 4.49
N GLN A 143 10.97 -3.27 5.24
CA GLN A 143 11.36 -1.88 5.46
C GLN A 143 10.81 -1.38 6.81
N ASN A 144 11.69 -0.80 7.61
CA ASN A 144 11.28 0.07 8.72
C ASN A 144 11.11 1.51 8.21
N LEU A 145 9.98 2.15 8.51
CA LEU A 145 9.70 3.54 8.11
C LEU A 145 10.69 4.55 8.73
N MET A 146 11.38 4.19 9.81
CA MET A 146 12.37 5.06 10.44
C MET A 146 13.74 5.04 9.77
N ASP A 147 13.98 4.02 8.92
CA ASP A 147 15.23 3.84 8.18
C ASP A 147 15.21 4.61 6.86
N SER A 148 16.34 4.61 6.15
CA SER A 148 16.47 5.26 4.84
C SER A 148 15.69 4.51 3.75
N TYR A 149 15.06 5.26 2.85
CA TYR A 149 14.32 4.74 1.69
C TYR A 149 15.15 4.69 0.41
N ALA A 150 16.45 5.02 0.47
CA ALA A 150 17.31 5.14 -0.72
C ALA A 150 17.30 3.87 -1.60
N LEU A 151 17.22 2.69 -0.99
CA LEU A 151 17.20 1.40 -1.69
C LEU A 151 15.82 1.02 -2.26
N LEU A 152 14.74 1.69 -1.83
CA LEU A 152 13.41 1.50 -2.41
C LEU A 152 13.25 2.23 -3.74
N GLY A 153 14.03 3.31 -3.94
CA GLY A 153 14.00 4.14 -5.14
C GLY A 153 12.91 5.21 -5.10
N LYS A 154 12.37 5.53 -6.28
CA LYS A 154 11.37 6.59 -6.46
C LYS A 154 10.01 6.03 -6.84
N PHE A 155 8.96 6.68 -6.37
CA PHE A 155 7.56 6.30 -6.57
C PHE A 155 6.74 7.46 -7.14
N ASP A 156 5.68 7.13 -7.85
CA ASP A 156 4.70 8.09 -8.34
C ASP A 156 3.56 8.26 -7.34
N ILE A 157 3.23 7.19 -6.62
CA ILE A 157 2.15 7.17 -5.63
C ILE A 157 2.63 6.41 -4.39
N ILE A 158 2.43 6.97 -3.21
CA ILE A 158 2.68 6.32 -1.92
C ILE A 158 1.37 6.27 -1.14
N PHE A 159 1.02 5.09 -0.63
CA PHE A 159 0.01 4.91 0.40
C PHE A 159 0.73 4.62 1.71
N CYS A 160 0.44 5.44 2.72
CA CYS A 160 0.94 5.29 4.08
C CYS A 160 -0.24 5.49 5.03
N ARG A 161 -1.06 4.45 5.19
CA ARG A 161 -2.40 4.56 5.79
C ARG A 161 -2.48 3.81 7.11
N ASN A 162 -3.07 4.46 8.10
CA ASN A 162 -3.36 3.92 9.43
C ASN A 162 -2.13 3.41 10.19
N VAL A 163 -0.96 3.99 9.90
CA VAL A 163 0.32 3.60 10.50
C VAL A 163 1.01 4.75 11.20
N LEU A 164 0.86 5.99 10.72
CA LEU A 164 1.49 7.15 11.34
C LEU A 164 0.89 7.42 12.73
N ILE A 165 -0.33 6.97 13.01
CA ILE A 165 -0.98 7.08 14.33
C ILE A 165 -0.14 6.50 15.48
N TYR A 166 0.78 5.57 15.21
CA TYR A 166 1.68 4.96 16.21
C TYR A 166 2.97 5.76 16.47
N PHE A 167 3.20 6.84 15.72
CA PHE A 167 4.43 7.63 15.79
C PHE A 167 4.23 8.94 16.55
N SER A 168 5.27 9.38 17.27
CA SER A 168 5.33 10.73 17.84
C SER A 168 5.38 11.78 16.71
N PRO A 169 5.03 13.05 16.99
CA PRO A 169 5.03 14.11 15.96
C PRO A 169 6.36 14.28 15.21
N ASP A 170 7.49 14.20 15.92
CA ASP A 170 8.84 14.27 15.36
C ASP A 170 9.14 13.10 14.42
N MET A 171 8.75 11.89 14.80
CA MET A 171 8.90 10.71 13.95
C MET A 171 7.99 10.78 12.72
N LYS A 172 6.73 11.23 12.87
CA LYS A 172 5.83 11.47 11.73
C LYS A 172 6.44 12.43 10.73
N ALA A 173 6.94 13.59 11.19
CA ALA A 173 7.58 14.58 10.33
C ALA A 173 8.79 13.99 9.60
N LYS A 174 9.63 13.19 10.27
CA LYS A 174 10.75 12.48 9.64
C LYS A 174 10.28 11.53 8.53
N VAL A 175 9.31 10.66 8.82
CA VAL A 175 8.75 9.70 7.86
C VAL A 175 8.19 10.43 6.63
N LEU A 176 7.38 11.47 6.85
CA LEU A 176 6.75 12.25 5.80
C LEU A 176 7.76 12.97 4.90
N ASN A 177 8.80 13.58 5.48
CA ASN A 177 9.86 14.22 4.70
C ASN A 177 10.67 13.21 3.88
N GLN A 178 10.90 11.99 4.40
CA GLN A 178 11.54 10.93 3.61
C GLN A 178 10.62 10.43 2.47
N MET A 179 9.30 10.35 2.70
CA MET A 179 8.33 10.00 1.65
C MET A 179 8.29 11.07 0.56
N ALA A 180 8.29 12.36 0.92
CA ALA A 180 8.40 13.46 -0.04
C ALA A 180 9.62 13.32 -0.94
N ARG A 181 10.79 13.02 -0.34
CA ARG A 181 12.03 12.74 -1.09
C ARG A 181 11.97 11.48 -1.93
N SER A 182 11.06 10.54 -1.64
CA SER A 182 10.92 9.29 -2.40
C SER A 182 9.88 9.39 -3.50
N LEU A 183 9.11 10.48 -3.55
CA LEU A 183 8.20 10.76 -4.65
C LEU A 183 8.93 11.36 -5.85
N ASN A 184 8.47 11.01 -7.04
CA ASN A 184 8.77 11.72 -8.27
C ASN A 184 8.02 13.07 -8.28
N PRO A 185 8.51 14.07 -9.04
CA PRO A 185 7.77 15.32 -9.25
C PRO A 185 6.33 15.06 -9.69
N GLY A 186 5.39 15.76 -9.06
CA GLY A 186 3.95 15.57 -9.28
C GLY A 186 3.35 14.31 -8.66
N GLY A 187 4.13 13.56 -7.86
CA GLY A 187 3.67 12.36 -7.18
C GLY A 187 2.71 12.63 -6.02
N TYR A 188 2.01 11.58 -5.59
CA TYR A 188 0.95 11.68 -4.59
C TYR A 188 1.21 10.81 -3.36
N LEU A 189 0.82 11.33 -2.19
CA LEU A 189 0.77 10.62 -0.91
C LEU A 189 -0.69 10.50 -0.45
N LEU A 190 -1.08 9.29 -0.06
CA LEU A 190 -2.38 9.00 0.53
C LEU A 190 -2.19 8.53 1.97
N LEU A 191 -2.95 9.15 2.88
CA LEU A 191 -2.98 8.81 4.29
C LEU A 191 -4.33 8.21 4.70
N GLY A 192 -4.40 7.63 5.89
CA GLY A 192 -5.66 7.15 6.48
C GLY A 192 -6.58 8.32 6.81
N ALA A 193 -7.88 8.04 6.93
CA ALA A 193 -8.91 9.06 7.14
C ALA A 193 -8.71 9.94 8.40
N SER A 194 -8.01 9.43 9.42
CA SER A 194 -7.70 10.14 10.67
C SER A 194 -6.32 10.80 10.69
N GLU A 195 -5.56 10.71 9.60
CA GLU A 195 -4.17 11.18 9.53
C GLU A 195 -4.09 12.49 8.71
N SER A 196 -3.25 13.42 9.17
CA SER A 196 -3.07 14.74 8.55
C SER A 196 -1.61 15.15 8.54
N LEU A 197 -1.23 15.96 7.55
CA LEU A 197 0.09 16.59 7.44
C LEU A 197 0.21 17.91 8.22
N THR A 198 -0.89 18.44 8.76
CA THR A 198 -0.91 19.77 9.40
C THR A 198 0.14 19.87 10.52
N GLY A 199 1.04 20.85 10.38
CA GLY A 199 2.09 21.11 11.37
C GLY A 199 3.27 20.12 11.34
N LEU A 200 3.31 19.19 10.37
CA LEU A 200 4.38 18.18 10.28
C LEU A 200 5.35 18.40 9.11
N THR A 201 4.84 18.89 7.98
CA THR A 201 5.65 19.16 6.77
C THR A 201 4.93 20.16 5.85
N ASP A 202 5.71 20.92 5.09
CA ASP A 202 5.25 21.88 4.10
C ASP A 202 5.47 21.39 2.66
N GLN A 203 5.98 20.18 2.46
CA GLN A 203 6.37 19.63 1.15
C GLN A 203 5.19 19.25 0.24
N PHE A 204 3.97 19.24 0.80
CA PHE A 204 2.78 18.76 0.12
C PHE A 204 1.69 19.81 0.05
N GLU A 205 0.93 19.80 -1.04
CA GLU A 205 -0.35 20.49 -1.17
C GLU A 205 -1.52 19.51 -0.96
N MET A 206 -2.54 19.97 -0.24
CA MET A 206 -3.74 19.19 0.03
C MET A 206 -4.68 19.24 -1.19
N VAL A 207 -5.06 18.08 -1.70
CA VAL A 207 -5.98 17.95 -2.84
C VAL A 207 -7.26 17.26 -2.38
N ARG A 208 -8.37 18.01 -2.37
CA ARG A 208 -9.68 17.47 -2.01
C ARG A 208 -10.19 16.52 -3.09
N CYS A 209 -10.71 15.39 -2.66
CA CYS A 209 -11.40 14.39 -3.46
C CYS A 209 -12.84 14.27 -2.93
N ASN A 210 -13.76 13.75 -3.75
CA ASN A 210 -15.14 13.52 -3.32
C ASN A 210 -15.43 12.01 -3.27
N PRO A 211 -15.35 11.35 -2.09
CA PRO A 211 -14.90 11.88 -0.79
C PRO A 211 -13.36 11.81 -0.63
N GLY A 212 -12.88 12.40 0.47
CA GLY A 212 -11.51 12.20 0.96
C GLY A 212 -10.50 13.28 0.57
N ILE A 213 -9.26 13.09 1.00
CA ILE A 213 -8.15 14.01 0.80
C ILE A 213 -6.93 13.19 0.40
N ILE A 214 -6.19 13.68 -0.58
CA ILE A 214 -4.86 13.19 -0.94
C ILE A 214 -3.88 14.35 -0.94
N TYR A 215 -2.59 14.06 -0.97
CA TYR A 215 -1.54 15.08 -0.89
C TYR A 215 -0.65 14.99 -2.12
N LYS A 216 -0.47 16.09 -2.85
CA LYS A 216 0.44 16.16 -4.01
C LYS A 216 1.77 16.77 -3.58
N LEU A 217 2.88 16.22 -4.05
CA LEU A 217 4.20 16.79 -3.81
C LEU A 217 4.29 18.16 -4.51
N LYS A 218 4.69 19.19 -3.75
CA LYS A 218 4.96 20.52 -4.32
C LYS A 218 6.15 20.44 -5.27
N SER A 219 6.10 21.24 -6.33
CA SER A 219 7.21 21.39 -7.28
C SER A 219 8.33 22.24 -6.69
#